data_AF-A0AAN8N0R4-F1
#
_entry.id   AF-A0AAN8N0R4-F1
#
_cell.length_a   1.000
_cell.length_b   1.000
_cell.length_c   1.000
_cell.angle_alpha   90.00
_cell.angle_beta   90.00
_cell.angle_gamma   90.00
#
_symmetry.space_group_name_H-M   'P 1'
#
loop_
_entity.id
_entity.type
_entity.pdbx_description
1 polymer ?
#
loop_
_entity_poly.entity_id
_entity_poly.type
_entity_poly.pdbx_seq_one_letter_code
_entity_poly.pdbx_strand_id
1 'polypeptide(L)'
;MFDKDAQKSKEPYGSSTNPSSIEIGTQLPVNDADADIELQRKESGMPPMDEEVPPAPLDWDHPDDEKNPRNWPFIDRVFQTIPPALFSFVVTFASPVYTTATQQIQDEFNVSFEIALVPLTTHTLGFALGPMLAAPLSEIFGRKYVYLISFALFLLFTMASGLSPNVTALCIFRLIAGCVGAPALAVGAGTISDIWDTHKEGGLAGMFFIMSPFLGSSLGPILGGLISYHQTWRWTMWLVLLIGGPIFLWFIPFMKETYKPAILKKRAIERGQKLPPKPSGVEAIKKVLLVTLFRPVHMLFTEPIVVALSLYTAFIFGVLFLFFAAIPYSFGTQYHFDRRQSGLVFISNVIGIILGSMTFGIIDRTIYKRRYEHAIANGQKVPVELRLISAMVGSLALPVSLFW
;
A
#
# COMPACT_ATOMS: atom_id res chain seq x y z
N MET A 1 3.21 -32.46 -50.43
CA MET A 1 3.06 -32.52 -51.89
C MET A 1 3.08 -31.08 -52.39
N PHE A 2 4.26 -30.63 -52.86
CA PHE A 2 4.58 -29.44 -53.70
C PHE A 2 4.27 -28.03 -53.13
N ASP A 3 5.05 -26.97 -53.33
CA ASP A 3 6.38 -26.67 -53.91
C ASP A 3 6.71 -25.21 -53.50
N LYS A 4 7.91 -24.92 -52.96
CA LYS A 4 9.06 -24.22 -53.60
C LYS A 4 8.94 -22.72 -53.94
N ASP A 5 9.87 -21.97 -53.36
CA ASP A 5 10.85 -21.05 -53.96
C ASP A 5 10.49 -20.24 -55.22
N ALA A 6 10.68 -18.91 -55.13
CA ALA A 6 11.27 -18.13 -56.22
C ALA A 6 11.87 -16.79 -55.73
N GLN A 7 13.19 -16.71 -55.79
CA GLN A 7 14.02 -15.50 -55.81
C GLN A 7 14.06 -14.84 -57.21
N LYS A 8 14.61 -13.60 -57.26
CA LYS A 8 15.14 -12.82 -58.42
C LYS A 8 14.10 -11.98 -59.19
N SER A 9 14.38 -10.75 -59.66
CA SER A 9 15.58 -9.91 -59.79
C SER A 9 15.21 -8.56 -60.43
N LYS A 10 16.02 -7.49 -60.15
CA LYS A 10 16.55 -6.42 -61.06
C LYS A 10 15.58 -5.70 -62.03
N GLU A 11 15.55 -4.38 -62.23
CA GLU A 11 16.60 -3.37 -62.52
C GLU A 11 15.90 -1.97 -62.80
N PRO A 12 16.47 -0.89 -63.41
CA PRO A 12 17.20 0.23 -62.78
C PRO A 12 16.72 1.65 -63.26
N TYR A 13 17.56 2.68 -63.05
CA TYR A 13 17.63 4.03 -63.68
C TYR A 13 17.00 5.25 -62.97
N GLY A 14 17.82 6.31 -62.85
CA GLY A 14 17.35 7.68 -62.61
C GLY A 14 18.39 8.62 -61.97
N SER A 15 19.49 8.90 -62.67
CA SER A 15 20.46 9.95 -62.32
C SER A 15 19.95 11.35 -62.66
N SER A 16 20.16 12.34 -61.79
CA SER A 16 20.32 13.74 -62.19
C SER A 16 21.28 14.49 -61.26
N THR A 17 22.19 15.23 -61.89
CA THR A 17 23.40 15.89 -61.39
C THR A 17 23.20 17.33 -60.88
N ASN A 18 23.77 17.64 -59.70
CA ASN A 18 24.59 18.81 -59.28
C ASN A 18 24.06 20.28 -59.42
N PRO A 19 24.69 21.32 -58.78
CA PRO A 19 25.80 21.36 -57.80
C PRO A 19 25.71 22.41 -56.64
N SER A 20 26.74 22.38 -55.78
CA SER A 20 27.47 23.51 -55.14
C SER A 20 27.00 24.17 -53.82
N SER A 21 27.77 23.91 -52.75
CA SER A 21 28.34 24.93 -51.83
C SER A 21 29.46 24.35 -50.92
N ILE A 22 30.71 24.48 -51.37
CA ILE A 22 31.98 24.91 -50.69
C ILE A 22 31.98 24.83 -49.13
N GLU A 23 32.72 23.87 -48.52
CA GLU A 23 34.03 24.01 -47.78
C GLU A 23 33.89 24.61 -46.34
N ILE A 24 34.51 24.20 -45.22
CA ILE A 24 35.77 23.53 -44.80
C ILE A 24 35.57 22.98 -43.37
N GLY A 25 36.21 21.86 -43.00
CA GLY A 25 36.27 21.40 -41.60
C GLY A 25 37.03 20.09 -41.37
N THR A 26 38.36 20.12 -41.55
CA THR A 26 39.41 19.30 -40.92
C THR A 26 39.04 17.88 -40.42
N GLN A 27 39.19 16.86 -41.28
CA GLN A 27 39.36 15.48 -40.82
C GLN A 27 40.83 15.26 -40.43
N LEU A 28 41.08 15.08 -39.13
CA LEU A 28 42.31 14.45 -38.65
C LEU A 28 42.34 13.01 -39.15
N PRO A 29 43.49 12.47 -39.59
CA PRO A 29 43.57 11.08 -39.99
C PRO A 29 43.25 10.20 -38.78
N VAL A 30 42.22 9.37 -38.90
CA VAL A 30 41.99 8.27 -37.97
C VAL A 30 43.25 7.41 -38.02
N ASN A 31 43.92 7.28 -36.89
CA ASN A 31 45.18 6.57 -36.77
C ASN A 31 44.90 5.11 -37.15
N ASP A 32 45.54 4.56 -38.18
CA ASP A 32 45.32 3.17 -38.63
C ASP A 32 45.53 2.14 -37.49
N ALA A 33 46.29 2.52 -36.47
CA ALA A 33 46.48 1.77 -35.23
C ALA A 33 45.17 1.56 -34.42
N ASP A 34 44.25 2.53 -34.43
CA ASP A 34 42.99 2.42 -33.67
C ASP A 34 42.00 1.46 -34.36
N ALA A 35 42.02 1.42 -35.70
CA ALA A 35 41.21 0.49 -36.49
C ALA A 35 41.68 -0.97 -36.35
N ASP A 36 43.00 -1.18 -36.29
CA ASP A 36 43.59 -2.50 -36.07
C ASP A 36 43.30 -3.04 -34.65
N ILE A 37 43.30 -2.16 -33.64
CA ILE A 37 42.89 -2.50 -32.26
C ILE A 37 41.41 -2.90 -32.20
N GLU A 38 40.55 -2.22 -32.96
CA GLU A 38 39.12 -2.48 -32.98
C GLU A 38 38.76 -3.79 -33.70
N LEU A 39 39.51 -4.13 -34.75
CA LEU A 39 39.45 -5.43 -35.44
C LEU A 39 39.91 -6.59 -34.54
N GLN A 40 41.05 -6.46 -33.86
CA GLN A 40 41.52 -7.47 -32.90
C GLN A 40 40.57 -7.65 -31.70
N ARG A 41 39.85 -6.59 -31.29
CA ARG A 41 38.81 -6.66 -30.26
C ARG A 41 37.55 -7.37 -30.72
N LYS A 42 37.15 -7.16 -31.97
CA LYS A 42 36.01 -7.85 -32.58
C LYS A 42 36.25 -9.36 -32.70
N GLU A 43 37.48 -9.75 -33.06
CA GLU A 43 37.88 -11.16 -33.12
C GLU A 43 37.97 -11.84 -31.74
N SER A 44 38.22 -11.08 -30.67
CA SER A 44 38.25 -11.56 -29.28
C SER A 44 36.92 -11.48 -28.54
N GLY A 45 35.84 -11.04 -29.20
CA GLY A 45 34.49 -10.98 -28.63
C GLY A 45 34.31 -9.94 -27.53
N MET A 46 35.20 -8.95 -27.43
CA MET A 46 35.05 -7.83 -26.50
C MET A 46 34.10 -6.77 -27.07
N PRO A 47 33.18 -6.21 -26.25
CA PRO A 47 32.28 -5.17 -26.71
C PRO A 47 33.05 -3.89 -27.15
N PRO A 48 32.54 -3.14 -28.14
CA PRO A 48 33.15 -1.90 -28.62
C PRO A 48 33.30 -0.88 -27.49
N MET A 49 34.31 -0.01 -27.62
CA MET A 49 34.78 0.88 -26.56
C MET A 49 33.72 1.92 -26.10
N ASP A 50 32.69 2.13 -26.93
CA ASP A 50 31.57 3.05 -26.71
C ASP A 50 30.24 2.37 -26.35
N GLU A 51 30.20 1.04 -26.21
CA GLU A 51 29.03 0.39 -25.60
C GLU A 51 29.08 0.60 -24.09
N GLU A 52 28.34 1.62 -23.62
CA GLU A 52 28.02 1.77 -22.20
C GLU A 52 27.43 0.46 -21.69
N VAL A 53 28.25 -0.34 -21.00
CA VAL A 53 27.83 -1.55 -20.28
C VAL A 53 26.60 -1.16 -19.47
N PRO A 54 25.41 -1.76 -19.71
CA PRO A 54 24.23 -1.41 -18.95
C PRO A 54 24.56 -1.60 -17.48
N PRO A 55 24.30 -0.58 -16.62
CA PRO A 55 24.74 -0.61 -15.24
C PRO A 55 24.25 -1.90 -14.60
N ALA A 56 25.18 -2.65 -14.01
CA ALA A 56 24.89 -3.94 -13.39
C ALA A 56 23.67 -3.81 -12.46
N PRO A 57 22.76 -4.81 -12.45
CA PRO A 57 21.60 -4.77 -11.58
C PRO A 57 22.08 -4.63 -10.13
N LEU A 58 21.65 -3.54 -9.47
CA LEU A 58 22.01 -3.28 -8.09
C LEU A 58 21.46 -4.41 -7.20
N ASP A 59 22.34 -5.12 -6.52
CA ASP A 59 21.98 -6.14 -5.54
C ASP A 59 22.78 -5.95 -4.24
N TRP A 60 22.42 -6.72 -3.20
CA TRP A 60 23.15 -6.74 -1.93
C TRP A 60 24.58 -7.26 -2.13
N ASP A 61 25.54 -6.71 -1.37
CA ASP A 61 26.96 -7.11 -1.51
C ASP A 61 27.22 -8.52 -0.95
N HIS A 62 26.44 -8.93 0.06
CA HIS A 62 26.53 -10.24 0.70
C HIS A 62 25.12 -10.70 1.13
N PRO A 63 24.83 -12.02 1.18
CA PRO A 63 23.55 -12.54 1.69
C PRO A 63 23.15 -12.00 3.09
N ASP A 64 24.14 -11.78 3.96
CA ASP A 64 23.97 -11.30 5.34
C ASP A 64 24.16 -9.78 5.53
N ASP A 65 23.94 -8.97 4.49
CA ASP A 65 24.08 -7.52 4.55
C ASP A 65 23.21 -6.89 5.66
N GLU A 66 23.82 -6.15 6.59
CA GLU A 66 23.13 -5.50 7.73
C GLU A 66 22.10 -4.43 7.30
N LYS A 67 22.26 -3.83 6.11
CA LYS A 67 21.30 -2.85 5.58
C LYS A 67 20.10 -3.53 4.91
N ASN A 68 20.10 -4.85 4.72
CA ASN A 68 18.94 -5.59 4.25
C ASN A 68 17.91 -5.70 5.40
N PRO A 69 16.68 -5.18 5.24
CA PRO A 69 15.67 -5.21 6.29
C PRO A 69 15.32 -6.61 6.81
N ARG A 70 15.55 -7.65 5.99
CA ARG A 70 15.32 -9.05 6.36
C ARG A 70 16.35 -9.61 7.34
N ASN A 71 17.55 -9.02 7.38
CA ASN A 71 18.66 -9.46 8.21
C ASN A 71 18.72 -8.68 9.54
N TRP A 72 17.82 -7.73 9.76
CA TRP A 72 17.76 -6.97 11.02
C TRP A 72 17.46 -7.87 12.23
N PRO A 73 17.99 -7.52 13.41
CA PRO A 73 17.65 -8.24 14.64
C PRO A 73 16.14 -8.19 14.86
N PHE A 74 15.59 -9.22 15.51
CA PHE A 74 14.14 -9.37 15.68
C PHE A 74 13.48 -8.12 16.29
N ILE A 75 14.13 -7.49 17.28
CA ILE A 75 13.64 -6.27 17.93
C ILE A 75 13.53 -5.12 16.93
N ASP A 76 14.53 -4.92 16.06
CA ASP A 76 14.48 -3.88 15.01
C ASP A 76 13.37 -4.17 13.99
N ARG A 77 13.17 -5.44 13.61
CA ARG A 77 12.08 -5.83 12.69
C ARG A 77 10.71 -5.54 13.29
N VAL A 78 10.50 -5.87 14.57
CA VAL A 78 9.28 -5.52 15.31
C VAL A 78 9.13 -4.00 15.40
N PHE A 79 10.19 -3.30 15.77
CA PHE A 79 10.19 -1.84 15.91
C PHE A 79 9.83 -1.12 14.61
N GLN A 80 10.24 -1.65 13.45
CA GLN A 80 9.89 -1.11 12.13
C GLN A 80 8.51 -1.56 11.62
N THR A 81 7.90 -2.55 12.28
CA THR A 81 6.51 -2.98 12.03
C THR A 81 5.49 -2.13 12.78
N ILE A 82 5.89 -1.53 13.91
CA ILE A 82 5.01 -0.68 14.74
C ILE A 82 4.52 0.57 13.98
N PRO A 83 5.36 1.32 13.23
CA PRO A 83 4.89 2.50 12.50
C PRO A 83 3.74 2.22 11.51
N PRO A 84 3.85 1.32 10.53
CA PRO A 84 2.73 1.07 9.62
C PRO A 84 1.47 0.58 10.36
N ALA A 85 1.63 -0.20 11.44
CA ALA A 85 0.52 -0.63 12.28
C ALA A 85 -0.18 0.56 12.97
N LEU A 86 0.56 1.39 13.70
CA LEU A 86 0.00 2.54 14.43
C LEU A 86 -0.63 3.58 13.50
N PHE A 87 -0.06 3.80 12.31
CA PHE A 87 -0.70 4.70 11.33
C PHE A 87 -2.00 4.10 10.80
N SER A 88 -2.01 2.79 10.52
CA SER A 88 -3.24 2.09 10.12
C SER A 88 -4.31 2.14 11.21
N PHE A 89 -3.91 1.98 12.48
CA PHE A 89 -4.78 2.17 13.64
C PHE A 89 -5.38 3.57 13.66
N VAL A 90 -4.57 4.62 13.56
CA VAL A 90 -5.05 6.02 13.67
C VAL A 90 -6.02 6.36 12.52
N VAL A 91 -5.71 5.96 11.29
CA VAL A 91 -6.57 6.24 10.13
C VAL A 91 -7.90 5.51 10.24
N THR A 92 -7.88 4.22 10.58
CA THR A 92 -9.11 3.43 10.73
C THR A 92 -9.89 3.78 11.98
N PHE A 93 -9.25 4.28 13.03
CA PHE A 93 -9.90 4.86 14.20
C PHE A 93 -10.65 6.14 13.84
N ALA A 94 -10.04 7.01 13.02
CA ALA A 94 -10.64 8.27 12.62
C ALA A 94 -11.89 8.11 11.73
N SER A 95 -12.02 6.99 11.02
CA SER A 95 -13.15 6.74 10.14
C SER A 95 -14.49 6.68 10.92
N PRO A 96 -14.67 5.78 11.89
CA PRO A 96 -15.94 5.65 12.62
C PRO A 96 -16.04 6.45 13.91
N VAL A 97 -14.97 7.09 14.42
CA VAL A 97 -14.98 7.79 15.73
C VAL A 97 -16.11 8.80 15.89
N TYR A 98 -16.54 9.45 14.82
CA TYR A 98 -17.55 10.49 14.88
C TYR A 98 -18.99 9.95 14.77
N THR A 99 -19.18 8.67 14.40
CA THR A 99 -20.49 8.10 14.08
C THR A 99 -21.45 8.08 15.27
N THR A 100 -20.93 7.95 16.49
CA THR A 100 -21.71 8.08 17.73
C THR A 100 -22.18 9.51 18.01
N ALA A 101 -21.60 10.50 17.33
CA ALA A 101 -21.91 11.92 17.44
C ALA A 101 -22.75 12.44 16.25
N THR A 102 -23.25 11.56 15.38
CA THR A 102 -23.98 11.94 14.16
C THR A 102 -25.19 12.85 14.45
N GLN A 103 -25.92 12.61 15.54
CA GLN A 103 -27.03 13.47 15.96
C GLN A 103 -26.59 14.92 16.26
N GLN A 104 -25.40 15.12 16.87
CA GLN A 104 -24.90 16.48 17.12
C GLN A 104 -24.59 17.22 15.82
N ILE A 105 -24.12 16.51 14.79
CA ILE A 105 -23.86 17.09 13.46
C ILE A 105 -25.17 17.46 12.78
N GLN A 106 -26.19 16.60 12.93
CA GLN A 106 -27.54 16.83 12.44
C GLN A 106 -28.12 18.12 13.02
N ASP A 107 -28.07 18.25 14.35
CA ASP A 107 -28.62 19.40 15.08
C ASP A 107 -27.85 20.69 14.78
N GLU A 108 -26.52 20.61 14.72
CA GLU A 108 -25.69 21.81 14.51
C GLU A 108 -25.83 22.38 13.10
N PHE A 109 -25.83 21.51 12.08
CA PHE A 109 -25.92 21.95 10.69
C PHE A 109 -27.34 21.95 10.13
N ASN A 110 -28.33 21.57 10.95
CA ASN A 110 -29.74 21.48 10.57
C ASN A 110 -29.96 20.69 9.27
N VAL A 111 -29.40 19.47 9.22
CA VAL A 111 -29.46 18.57 8.07
C VAL A 111 -30.22 17.29 8.42
N SER A 112 -30.51 16.44 7.43
CA SER A 112 -31.06 15.11 7.70
C SER A 112 -29.99 14.16 8.26
N PHE A 113 -30.42 13.07 8.90
CA PHE A 113 -29.50 12.07 9.45
C PHE A 113 -28.62 11.42 8.37
N GLU A 114 -29.19 11.20 7.18
CA GLU A 114 -28.48 10.65 6.02
C GLU A 114 -27.34 11.59 5.60
N ILE A 115 -27.60 12.89 5.55
CA ILE A 115 -26.59 13.91 5.20
C ILE A 115 -25.49 13.98 6.26
N ALA A 116 -25.84 13.84 7.55
CA ALA A 116 -24.86 13.80 8.64
C ALA A 116 -23.97 12.54 8.62
N LEU A 117 -24.43 11.45 7.99
CA LEU A 117 -23.64 10.23 7.76
C LEU A 117 -22.75 10.29 6.50
N VAL A 118 -23.05 11.14 5.52
CA VAL A 118 -22.24 11.25 4.28
C VAL A 118 -20.73 11.40 4.52
N PRO A 119 -20.23 12.15 5.52
CA PRO A 119 -18.80 12.26 5.78
C PRO A 119 -18.09 10.92 6.09
N LEU A 120 -18.80 9.91 6.58
CA LEU A 120 -18.29 8.55 6.80
C LEU A 120 -18.06 7.90 5.43
N THR A 121 -19.07 7.97 4.57
CA THR A 121 -19.02 7.44 3.21
C THR A 121 -17.94 8.11 2.38
N THR A 122 -17.81 9.45 2.45
CA THR A 122 -16.76 10.15 1.69
C THR A 122 -15.37 9.82 2.21
N HIS A 123 -15.19 9.64 3.52
CA HIS A 123 -13.94 9.16 4.08
C HIS A 123 -13.59 7.76 3.55
N THR A 124 -14.53 6.81 3.60
CA THR A 124 -14.35 5.45 3.09
C THR A 124 -14.08 5.44 1.58
N LEU A 125 -14.74 6.30 0.81
CA LEU A 125 -14.49 6.45 -0.62
C LEU A 125 -13.06 6.94 -0.89
N GLY A 126 -12.61 7.95 -0.15
CA GLY A 126 -11.23 8.43 -0.22
C GLY A 126 -10.25 7.31 0.12
N PHE A 127 -10.53 6.57 1.19
CA PHE A 127 -9.73 5.43 1.64
C PHE A 127 -9.63 4.31 0.61
N ALA A 128 -10.67 4.08 -0.19
CA ALA A 128 -10.67 3.11 -1.29
C ALA A 128 -9.84 3.58 -2.50
N LEU A 129 -9.83 4.89 -2.80
CA LEU A 129 -9.12 5.46 -3.95
C LEU A 129 -7.63 5.72 -3.67
N GLY A 130 -7.27 6.07 -2.43
CA GLY A 130 -5.91 6.43 -2.05
C GLY A 130 -4.82 5.39 -2.36
N PRO A 131 -5.03 4.06 -2.21
CA PRO A 131 -4.02 3.04 -2.50
C PRO A 131 -3.54 3.06 -3.95
N MET A 132 -4.42 3.46 -4.88
CA MET A 132 -4.12 3.52 -6.31
C MET A 132 -2.97 4.48 -6.63
N LEU A 133 -2.82 5.54 -5.84
CA LEU A 133 -1.71 6.50 -5.97
C LEU A 133 -0.57 6.17 -5.00
N ALA A 134 -0.92 5.76 -3.78
CA ALA A 134 0.04 5.54 -2.70
C ALA A 134 1.01 4.38 -2.96
N ALA A 135 0.50 3.24 -3.43
CA ALA A 135 1.29 2.04 -3.63
C ALA A 135 2.46 2.29 -4.60
N PRO A 136 2.27 2.84 -5.81
CA PRO A 136 3.40 3.06 -6.71
C PRO A 136 4.26 4.26 -6.32
N LEU A 137 3.70 5.31 -5.71
CA LEU A 137 4.52 6.39 -5.15
C LEU A 137 5.54 5.84 -4.14
N SER A 138 5.15 4.83 -3.36
CA SER A 138 6.04 4.21 -2.38
C SER A 138 7.12 3.31 -2.99
N GLU A 139 6.95 2.87 -4.24
CA GLU A 139 7.98 2.16 -5.01
C GLU A 139 8.97 3.13 -5.70
N ILE A 140 8.55 4.37 -5.99
CA ILE A 140 9.43 5.36 -6.62
C ILE A 140 10.26 6.11 -5.56
N PHE A 141 9.57 6.61 -4.54
CA PHE A 141 10.14 7.50 -3.54
C PHE A 141 10.62 6.77 -2.28
N GLY A 142 10.25 5.51 -2.10
CA GLY A 142 10.50 4.73 -0.89
C GLY A 142 9.31 4.76 0.07
N ARG A 143 9.25 3.78 0.98
CA ARG A 143 8.12 3.61 1.90
C ARG A 143 8.11 4.73 2.93
N LYS A 144 9.27 5.09 3.49
CA LYS A 144 9.39 6.06 4.60
C LYS A 144 8.77 7.41 4.25
N TYR A 145 9.12 7.96 3.09
CA TYR A 145 8.67 9.30 2.69
C TYR A 145 7.17 9.33 2.42
N VAL A 146 6.62 8.26 1.83
CA VAL A 146 5.17 8.16 1.63
C VAL A 146 4.45 8.16 2.98
N TYR A 147 4.89 7.38 3.97
CA TYR A 147 4.26 7.42 5.30
C TYR A 147 4.33 8.80 5.94
N LEU A 148 5.49 9.46 5.95
CA LEU A 148 5.64 10.76 6.60
C LEU A 148 4.75 11.84 5.97
N ILE A 149 4.75 11.94 4.64
CA ILE A 149 3.94 12.95 3.93
C ILE A 149 2.45 12.63 4.09
N SER A 150 2.06 11.38 3.88
CA SER A 150 0.68 10.96 3.96
C SER A 150 0.09 11.10 5.36
N PHE A 151 0.86 10.76 6.41
CA PHE A 151 0.40 10.90 7.78
C PHE A 151 0.31 12.39 8.18
N ALA A 152 1.27 13.23 7.80
CA ALA A 152 1.18 14.67 8.02
C ALA A 152 -0.07 15.28 7.37
N LEU A 153 -0.32 14.95 6.09
CA LEU A 153 -1.51 15.40 5.37
C LEU A 153 -2.80 14.86 6.01
N PHE A 154 -2.80 13.60 6.43
CA PHE A 154 -3.94 13.00 7.13
C PHE A 154 -4.29 13.77 8.40
N LEU A 155 -3.30 14.12 9.23
CA LEU A 155 -3.52 14.92 10.44
C LEU A 155 -4.01 16.32 10.09
N LEU A 156 -3.43 16.97 9.07
CA LEU A 156 -3.86 18.28 8.60
C LEU A 156 -5.34 18.29 8.16
N PHE A 157 -5.76 17.32 7.35
CA PHE A 157 -7.14 17.25 6.87
C PHE A 157 -8.12 16.73 7.93
N THR A 158 -7.65 15.96 8.91
CA THR A 158 -8.43 15.62 10.11
C THR A 158 -8.69 16.88 10.95
N MET A 159 -7.68 17.74 11.12
CA MET A 159 -7.85 19.04 11.76
C MET A 159 -8.81 19.94 10.99
N ALA A 160 -8.68 20.01 9.67
CA ALA A 160 -9.63 20.75 8.82
C ALA A 160 -11.06 20.22 8.96
N SER A 161 -11.24 18.91 9.09
CA SER A 161 -12.54 18.28 9.35
C SER A 161 -13.12 18.70 10.71
N GLY A 162 -12.30 18.82 11.75
CA GLY A 162 -12.74 19.33 13.06
C GLY A 162 -13.13 20.81 13.05
N LEU A 163 -12.53 21.59 12.14
CA LEU A 163 -12.78 23.03 11.96
C LEU A 163 -13.83 23.33 10.89
N SER A 164 -14.49 22.33 10.32
CA SER A 164 -15.40 22.54 9.19
C SER A 164 -16.60 23.41 9.60
N PRO A 165 -16.94 24.46 8.81
CA PRO A 165 -18.07 25.34 9.09
C PRO A 165 -19.43 24.80 8.60
N ASN A 166 -19.43 23.78 7.73
CA ASN A 166 -20.64 23.16 7.19
C ASN A 166 -20.38 21.70 6.78
N VAL A 167 -21.45 20.94 6.53
CA VAL A 167 -21.37 19.51 6.17
C VAL A 167 -20.62 19.29 4.85
N THR A 168 -20.76 20.19 3.87
CA THR A 168 -20.05 20.05 2.59
C THR A 168 -18.54 20.10 2.77
N ALA A 169 -18.04 21.09 3.52
CA ALA A 169 -16.64 21.21 3.86
C ALA A 169 -16.16 19.98 4.66
N LEU A 170 -16.98 19.50 5.61
CA LEU A 170 -16.69 18.28 6.35
C LEU A 170 -16.54 17.07 5.41
N CYS A 171 -17.43 16.91 4.44
CA CYS A 171 -17.38 15.83 3.45
C CYS A 171 -16.11 15.88 2.59
N ILE A 172 -15.71 17.07 2.12
CA ILE A 172 -14.52 17.27 1.29
C ILE A 172 -13.25 16.98 2.10
N PHE A 173 -13.13 17.54 3.30
CA PHE A 173 -11.95 17.30 4.15
C PHE A 173 -11.85 15.83 4.55
N ARG A 174 -12.97 15.16 4.82
CA ARG A 174 -13.01 13.73 5.11
C ARG A 174 -12.62 12.87 3.90
N LEU A 175 -13.06 13.23 2.70
CA LEU A 175 -12.64 12.57 1.45
C LEU A 175 -11.14 12.64 1.27
N ILE A 176 -10.57 13.85 1.41
CA ILE A 176 -9.13 14.05 1.24
C ILE A 176 -8.36 13.32 2.35
N ALA A 177 -8.82 13.41 3.61
CA ALA A 177 -8.22 12.69 4.75
C ALA A 177 -8.20 11.17 4.50
N GLY A 178 -9.30 10.59 4.00
CA GLY A 178 -9.35 9.17 3.63
C GLY A 178 -8.34 8.83 2.54
N CYS A 179 -8.28 9.66 1.48
CA CYS A 179 -7.35 9.45 0.35
C CYS A 179 -5.88 9.49 0.78
N VAL A 180 -5.50 10.46 1.61
CA VAL A 180 -4.11 10.58 2.09
C VAL A 180 -3.80 9.62 3.24
N GLY A 181 -4.81 9.09 3.94
CA GLY A 181 -4.66 8.08 5.00
C GLY A 181 -4.56 6.63 4.49
N ALA A 182 -5.08 6.35 3.29
CA ALA A 182 -5.04 5.02 2.68
C ALA A 182 -3.67 4.33 2.54
N PRO A 183 -2.54 5.04 2.32
CA PRO A 183 -1.20 4.44 2.29
C PRO A 183 -0.88 3.58 3.51
N ALA A 184 -1.48 3.88 4.68
CA ALA A 184 -1.24 3.14 5.91
C ALA A 184 -1.40 1.62 5.74
N LEU A 185 -2.49 1.18 5.09
CA LEU A 185 -2.76 -0.23 4.83
C LEU A 185 -1.97 -0.77 3.64
N ALA A 186 -2.08 -0.08 2.50
CA ALA A 186 -1.58 -0.59 1.23
C ALA A 186 -0.05 -0.66 1.19
N VAL A 187 0.62 0.39 1.68
CA VAL A 187 2.08 0.41 1.82
C VAL A 187 2.50 -0.44 3.01
N GLY A 188 1.66 -0.53 4.05
CA GLY A 188 1.88 -1.34 5.26
C GLY A 188 2.13 -2.80 4.97
N ALA A 189 1.26 -3.41 4.15
CA ALA A 189 1.43 -4.79 3.71
C ALA A 189 2.77 -5.00 2.95
N GLY A 190 3.17 -4.03 2.12
CA GLY A 190 4.46 -4.02 1.44
C GLY A 190 5.62 -3.98 2.42
N THR A 191 5.59 -3.08 3.40
CA THR A 191 6.61 -2.97 4.45
C THR A 191 6.76 -4.27 5.25
N ILE A 192 5.67 -4.96 5.58
CA ILE A 192 5.73 -6.27 6.25
C ILE A 192 6.47 -7.28 5.37
N SER A 193 6.19 -7.34 4.07
CA SER A 193 6.83 -8.26 3.12
C SER A 193 8.31 -7.93 2.82
N ASP A 194 8.68 -6.65 3.00
CA ASP A 194 10.05 -6.16 2.87
C ASP A 194 10.90 -6.58 4.08
N ILE A 195 10.32 -6.56 5.29
CA ILE A 195 11.01 -6.88 6.56
C ILE A 195 10.98 -8.37 6.91
N TRP A 196 9.81 -9.01 6.80
CA TRP A 196 9.60 -10.36 7.32
C TRP A 196 9.63 -11.40 6.21
N ASP A 197 10.40 -12.48 6.44
CA ASP A 197 10.34 -13.65 5.58
C ASP A 197 8.93 -14.23 5.61
N THR A 198 8.30 -14.24 4.43
CA THR A 198 6.91 -14.68 4.25
C THR A 198 6.71 -16.09 4.79
N HIS A 199 7.67 -16.99 4.62
CA HIS A 199 7.50 -18.40 4.94
C HIS A 199 7.84 -18.76 6.39
N LYS A 200 8.58 -17.91 7.10
CA LYS A 200 8.97 -18.14 8.50
C LYS A 200 8.08 -17.42 9.51
N GLU A 201 8.12 -16.09 9.47
CA GLU A 201 7.55 -15.22 10.52
C GLU A 201 6.54 -14.21 9.97
N GLY A 202 6.50 -14.03 8.64
CA GLY A 202 5.65 -13.04 7.99
C GLY A 202 4.15 -13.26 8.16
N GLY A 203 3.70 -14.50 8.42
CA GLY A 203 2.30 -14.79 8.75
C GLY A 203 1.86 -14.12 10.05
N LEU A 204 2.60 -14.37 11.14
CA LEU A 204 2.34 -13.77 12.45
C LEU A 204 2.57 -12.26 12.45
N ALA A 205 3.64 -11.77 11.82
CA ALA A 205 3.89 -10.33 11.73
C ALA A 205 2.78 -9.60 10.93
N GLY A 206 2.34 -10.19 9.82
CA GLY A 206 1.22 -9.68 9.04
C GLY A 206 -0.10 -9.69 9.80
N MET A 207 -0.35 -10.71 10.61
CA MET A 207 -1.50 -10.79 11.51
C MET A 207 -1.50 -9.64 12.53
N PHE A 208 -0.40 -9.40 13.24
CA PHE A 208 -0.31 -8.29 14.21
C PHE A 208 -0.48 -6.92 13.55
N PHE A 209 0.06 -6.76 12.33
CA PHE A 209 -0.16 -5.56 11.54
C PHE A 209 -1.64 -5.38 11.18
N ILE A 210 -2.30 -6.42 10.66
CA ILE A 210 -3.72 -6.37 10.27
C ILE A 210 -4.66 -6.22 11.47
N MET A 211 -4.29 -6.73 12.64
CA MET A 211 -5.07 -6.52 13.87
C MET A 211 -5.24 -5.03 14.19
N SER A 212 -4.20 -4.22 13.91
CA SER A 212 -4.14 -2.80 14.22
C SER A 212 -5.28 -1.96 13.59
N PRO A 213 -5.53 -1.99 12.26
CA PRO A 213 -6.65 -1.29 11.63
C PRO A 213 -8.02 -1.77 12.11
N PHE A 214 -8.19 -3.07 12.36
CA PHE A 214 -9.47 -3.59 12.87
C PHE A 214 -9.74 -3.09 14.30
N LEU A 215 -8.71 -3.08 15.15
CA LEU A 215 -8.80 -2.50 16.50
C LEU A 215 -9.09 -1.00 16.44
N GLY A 216 -8.43 -0.25 15.54
CA GLY A 216 -8.71 1.17 15.34
C GLY A 216 -10.17 1.42 15.03
N SER A 217 -10.71 0.71 14.04
CA SER A 217 -12.11 0.83 13.62
C SER A 217 -13.12 0.47 14.73
N SER A 218 -12.78 -0.46 15.63
CA SER A 218 -13.65 -0.87 16.74
C SER A 218 -13.55 0.05 17.96
N LEU A 219 -12.35 0.55 18.26
CA LEU A 219 -12.12 1.50 19.37
C LEU A 219 -12.64 2.92 19.05
N GLY A 220 -12.75 3.26 17.76
CA GLY A 220 -13.28 4.54 17.29
C GLY A 220 -14.61 4.91 17.96
N PRO A 221 -15.70 4.15 17.74
CA PRO A 221 -17.01 4.44 18.34
C PRO A 221 -17.01 4.39 19.87
N ILE A 222 -16.17 3.55 20.49
CA ILE A 222 -16.10 3.45 21.96
C ILE A 222 -15.64 4.79 22.55
N LEU A 223 -14.49 5.29 22.10
CA LEU A 223 -13.95 6.56 22.58
C LEU A 223 -14.74 7.76 22.03
N GLY A 224 -15.26 7.65 20.81
CA GLY A 224 -16.15 8.62 20.17
C GLY A 224 -17.43 8.85 20.96
N GLY A 225 -18.07 7.77 21.43
CA GLY A 225 -19.28 7.83 22.25
C GLY A 225 -19.03 8.47 23.60
N LEU A 226 -17.89 8.15 24.23
CA LEU A 226 -17.48 8.75 25.51
C LEU A 226 -17.21 10.26 25.39
N ILE A 227 -16.42 10.68 24.39
CA ILE A 227 -16.04 12.09 24.26
C ILE A 227 -17.23 12.94 23.81
N SER A 228 -18.02 12.47 22.84
CA SER A 228 -19.18 13.21 22.34
C SER A 228 -20.31 13.32 23.37
N TYR A 229 -20.38 12.43 24.35
CA TYR A 229 -21.35 12.57 25.45
C TYR A 229 -21.10 13.83 26.29
N HIS A 230 -19.83 14.14 26.57
CA HIS A 230 -19.44 15.29 27.41
C HIS A 230 -19.10 16.55 26.62
N GLN A 231 -18.81 16.42 25.32
CA GLN A 231 -18.29 17.48 24.47
C GLN A 231 -19.01 17.52 23.11
N THR A 232 -18.63 18.46 22.24
CA THR A 232 -19.16 18.54 20.87
C THR A 232 -18.54 17.46 19.97
N TRP A 233 -19.19 17.15 18.84
CA TRP A 233 -18.71 16.17 17.87
C TRP A 233 -17.30 16.52 17.34
N ARG A 234 -16.92 17.80 17.31
CA ARG A 234 -15.57 18.25 16.88
C ARG A 234 -14.45 17.62 17.72
N TRP A 235 -14.69 17.35 19.00
CA TRP A 235 -13.73 16.67 19.87
C TRP A 235 -13.41 15.25 19.43
N THR A 236 -14.25 14.61 18.62
CA THR A 236 -13.90 13.33 18.00
C THR A 236 -12.74 13.48 17.02
N MET A 237 -12.62 14.61 16.31
CA MET A 237 -11.48 14.91 15.42
C MET A 237 -10.25 15.34 16.23
N TRP A 238 -10.43 16.14 17.27
CA TRP A 238 -9.32 16.50 18.18
C TRP A 238 -8.73 15.27 18.87
N LEU A 239 -9.56 14.29 19.22
CA LEU A 239 -9.10 13.01 19.77
C LEU A 239 -8.20 12.25 18.80
N VAL A 240 -8.56 12.19 17.51
CA VAL A 240 -7.70 11.60 16.48
C VAL A 240 -6.35 12.30 16.41
N LEU A 241 -6.33 13.63 16.52
CA LEU A 241 -5.09 14.42 16.51
C LEU A 241 -4.24 14.22 17.76
N LEU A 242 -4.88 14.09 18.93
CA LEU A 242 -4.21 13.82 20.20
C LEU A 242 -3.56 12.42 20.22
N ILE A 243 -4.16 11.45 19.55
CA ILE A 243 -3.57 10.10 19.40
C ILE A 243 -2.53 10.10 18.27
N GLY A 244 -2.89 10.62 17.10
CA GLY A 244 -2.08 10.57 15.88
C GLY A 244 -0.86 11.49 15.90
N GLY A 245 -0.95 12.65 16.54
CA GLY A 245 0.13 13.63 16.63
C GLY A 245 1.39 13.08 17.31
N PRO A 246 1.30 12.57 18.56
CA PRO A 246 2.44 11.93 19.23
C PRO A 246 3.01 10.73 18.45
N ILE A 247 2.14 9.92 17.82
CA ILE A 247 2.57 8.80 16.98
C ILE A 247 3.35 9.31 15.76
N PHE A 248 2.87 10.37 15.09
CA PHE A 248 3.55 10.99 13.97
C PHE A 248 4.91 11.59 14.37
N LEU A 249 4.99 12.28 15.51
CA LEU A 249 6.25 12.81 16.04
C LEU A 249 7.27 11.69 16.33
N TRP A 250 6.79 10.55 16.82
CA TRP A 250 7.61 9.36 17.00
C TRP A 250 8.07 8.77 15.65
N PHE A 251 7.26 8.81 14.58
CA PHE A 251 7.66 8.25 13.28
C PHE A 251 8.88 8.93 12.64
N ILE A 252 8.99 10.25 12.81
CA ILE A 252 10.01 11.07 12.13
C ILE A 252 11.44 10.54 12.36
N PRO A 253 11.91 10.37 13.61
CA PRO A 253 13.26 9.87 13.88
C PRO A 253 13.37 8.34 13.77
N PHE A 254 12.32 7.59 14.11
CA PHE A 254 12.44 6.14 14.37
C PHE A 254 12.19 5.26 13.14
N MET A 255 11.48 5.76 12.13
CA MET A 255 11.20 4.98 10.92
C MET A 255 12.42 4.90 9.99
N LYS A 256 12.80 3.68 9.60
CA LYS A 256 13.86 3.40 8.61
C LYS A 256 13.22 3.09 7.25
N GLU A 257 13.98 3.31 6.17
CA GLU A 257 13.56 2.88 4.84
C GLU A 257 13.67 1.35 4.73
N THR A 258 12.66 0.72 4.13
CA THR A 258 12.53 -0.74 4.01
C THR A 258 12.52 -1.21 2.56
N TYR A 259 12.30 -0.31 1.59
CA TYR A 259 12.26 -0.67 0.19
C TYR A 259 13.64 -0.95 -0.39
N LYS A 260 13.91 -2.22 -0.75
CA LYS A 260 15.21 -2.66 -1.31
C LYS A 260 15.75 -1.75 -2.43
N PRO A 261 14.99 -1.42 -3.49
CA PRO A 261 15.50 -0.55 -4.55
C PRO A 261 15.86 0.86 -4.09
N ALA A 262 15.11 1.44 -3.13
CA ALA A 262 15.46 2.75 -2.57
C ALA A 262 16.75 2.71 -1.74
N ILE A 263 16.94 1.64 -0.94
CA ILE A 263 18.16 1.43 -0.14
C ILE A 263 19.38 1.27 -1.04
N LEU A 264 19.28 0.42 -2.07
CA LEU A 264 20.37 0.16 -3.01
C LEU A 264 20.70 1.38 -3.87
N LYS A 265 19.68 2.15 -4.30
CA LYS A 265 19.89 3.41 -5.01
C LYS A 265 20.65 4.43 -4.17
N LYS A 266 20.29 4.57 -2.88
CA LYS A 266 21.01 5.46 -1.96
C LYS A 266 22.47 5.02 -1.81
N ARG A 267 22.71 3.72 -1.70
CA ARG A 267 24.07 3.15 -1.63
C ARG A 267 24.88 3.38 -2.91
N ALA A 268 24.28 3.20 -4.08
CA ALA A 268 24.94 3.45 -5.36
C ALA A 268 25.40 4.91 -5.48
N ILE A 269 24.57 5.87 -5.02
CA ILE A 269 24.93 7.29 -4.93
C ILE A 269 26.08 7.50 -3.94
N GLU A 270 25.99 6.92 -2.73
CA GLU A 270 27.06 7.00 -1.72
C GLU A 270 28.40 6.44 -2.22
N ARG A 271 28.36 5.45 -3.14
CA ARG A 271 29.54 4.83 -3.77
C ARG A 271 29.99 5.48 -5.07
N GLY A 272 29.31 6.54 -5.53
CA GLY A 272 29.62 7.21 -6.80
C GLY A 272 29.38 6.34 -8.05
N GLN A 273 28.54 5.30 -7.97
CA GLN A 273 28.23 4.43 -9.11
C GLN A 273 27.28 5.16 -10.10
N LYS A 274 27.48 4.95 -11.41
CA LYS A 274 26.54 5.40 -12.44
C LYS A 274 25.18 4.74 -12.17
N LEU A 275 24.19 5.56 -11.84
CA LEU A 275 22.82 5.08 -11.66
C LEU A 275 22.24 4.65 -13.01
N PRO A 276 21.37 3.62 -13.03
CA PRO A 276 20.54 3.37 -14.21
C PRO A 276 19.77 4.65 -14.58
N PRO A 277 19.61 4.94 -15.88
CA PRO A 277 18.99 6.18 -16.34
C PRO A 277 17.62 6.35 -15.69
N LYS A 278 17.40 7.53 -15.10
CA LYS A 278 16.10 7.89 -14.52
C LYS A 278 15.08 7.85 -15.66
N PRO A 279 13.99 7.07 -15.59
CA PRO A 279 12.89 7.28 -16.51
C PRO A 279 12.45 8.74 -16.40
N SER A 280 12.18 9.40 -17.53
CA SER A 280 11.69 10.78 -17.55
C SER A 280 10.55 10.92 -16.55
N GLY A 281 10.51 11.99 -15.74
CA GLY A 281 9.51 12.11 -14.66
C GLY A 281 8.07 11.90 -15.15
N VAL A 282 7.79 12.31 -16.39
CA VAL A 282 6.49 12.11 -17.04
C VAL A 282 6.27 10.66 -17.49
N GLU A 283 7.29 9.98 -18.00
CA GLU A 283 7.22 8.56 -18.37
C GLU A 283 7.13 7.65 -17.15
N ALA A 284 7.83 8.01 -16.07
CA ALA A 284 7.73 7.32 -14.78
C ALA A 284 6.31 7.45 -14.21
N ILE A 285 5.75 8.66 -14.20
CA ILE A 285 4.37 8.90 -13.77
C ILE A 285 3.39 8.18 -14.69
N LYS A 286 3.54 8.27 -16.02
CA LYS A 286 2.67 7.54 -16.97
C LYS A 286 2.76 6.03 -16.77
N LYS A 287 3.95 5.46 -16.67
CA LYS A 287 4.16 4.01 -16.46
C LYS A 287 3.58 3.57 -15.12
N VAL A 288 3.72 4.38 -14.08
CA VAL A 288 3.11 4.15 -12.77
C VAL A 288 1.58 4.21 -12.85
N LEU A 289 1.01 5.24 -13.48
CA LEU A 289 -0.43 5.36 -13.62
C LEU A 289 -1.00 4.21 -14.47
N LEU A 290 -0.37 3.87 -15.60
CA LEU A 290 -0.83 2.81 -16.48
C LEU A 290 -0.67 1.42 -15.86
N VAL A 291 0.51 1.10 -15.31
CA VAL A 291 0.78 -0.24 -14.76
C VAL A 291 0.07 -0.45 -13.43
N THR A 292 -0.07 0.59 -12.60
CA THR A 292 -0.63 0.44 -11.25
C THR A 292 -2.13 0.67 -11.18
N LEU A 293 -2.73 1.41 -12.12
CA LEU A 293 -4.19 1.58 -12.19
C LEU A 293 -4.84 0.50 -13.05
N PHE A 294 -4.33 0.27 -14.28
CA PHE A 294 -5.01 -0.64 -15.20
C PHE A 294 -4.76 -2.11 -14.89
N ARG A 295 -3.59 -2.48 -14.35
CA ARG A 295 -3.31 -3.90 -14.09
C ARG A 295 -4.22 -4.48 -13.00
N PRO A 296 -4.40 -3.87 -11.80
CA PRO A 296 -5.32 -4.40 -10.79
C PRO A 296 -6.77 -4.40 -11.27
N VAL A 297 -7.21 -3.36 -11.99
CA VAL A 297 -8.57 -3.29 -12.54
C VAL A 297 -8.77 -4.38 -13.59
N HIS A 298 -7.80 -4.60 -14.49
CA HIS A 298 -7.85 -5.69 -15.46
C HIS A 298 -7.88 -7.05 -14.76
N MET A 299 -6.98 -7.30 -13.79
CA MET A 299 -6.95 -8.54 -13.01
C MET A 299 -8.26 -8.78 -12.27
N LEU A 300 -8.94 -7.73 -11.80
CA LEU A 300 -10.25 -7.82 -11.15
C LEU A 300 -11.34 -8.35 -12.09
N PHE A 301 -11.22 -8.22 -13.42
CA PHE A 301 -12.20 -8.76 -14.37
C PHE A 301 -11.71 -9.99 -15.12
N THR A 302 -10.40 -10.26 -15.16
CA THR A 302 -9.83 -11.40 -15.89
C THR A 302 -9.46 -12.59 -15.03
N GLU A 303 -9.11 -12.38 -13.76
CA GLU A 303 -8.64 -13.45 -12.87
C GLU A 303 -9.75 -13.84 -11.87
N PRO A 304 -10.38 -15.03 -12.00
CA PRO A 304 -11.50 -15.43 -11.15
C PRO A 304 -11.17 -15.46 -9.65
N ILE A 305 -9.93 -15.82 -9.30
CA ILE A 305 -9.46 -15.86 -7.90
C ILE A 305 -9.43 -14.45 -7.30
N VAL A 306 -8.98 -13.46 -8.08
CA VAL A 306 -8.94 -12.06 -7.64
C VAL A 306 -10.36 -11.55 -7.44
N VAL A 307 -11.26 -11.80 -8.39
CA VAL A 307 -12.69 -11.46 -8.27
C VAL A 307 -13.29 -12.01 -6.98
N ALA A 308 -13.11 -13.32 -6.72
CA ALA A 308 -13.69 -13.99 -5.56
C ALA A 308 -13.17 -13.43 -4.23
N LEU A 309 -11.85 -13.26 -4.10
CA LEU A 309 -11.23 -12.70 -2.89
C LEU A 309 -11.58 -11.23 -2.68
N SER A 310 -11.66 -10.44 -3.76
CA SER A 310 -12.08 -9.05 -3.70
C SER A 310 -13.54 -8.91 -3.29
N LEU A 311 -14.46 -9.70 -3.87
CA LEU A 311 -15.88 -9.70 -3.47
C LEU A 311 -16.06 -10.14 -2.02
N TYR A 312 -15.35 -11.21 -1.60
CA TYR A 312 -15.38 -11.67 -0.21
C TYR A 312 -14.90 -10.59 0.76
N THR A 313 -13.75 -9.97 0.46
CA THR A 313 -13.18 -8.90 1.31
C THR A 313 -14.08 -7.66 1.31
N ALA A 314 -14.64 -7.27 0.16
CA ALA A 314 -15.58 -6.16 0.05
C ALA A 314 -16.85 -6.40 0.87
N PHE A 315 -17.39 -7.62 0.86
CA PHE A 315 -18.53 -7.98 1.69
C PHE A 315 -18.20 -7.85 3.19
N ILE A 316 -17.05 -8.37 3.64
CA ILE A 316 -16.61 -8.25 5.04
C ILE A 316 -16.49 -6.79 5.47
N PHE A 317 -15.81 -5.96 4.67
CA PHE A 317 -15.69 -4.53 4.97
C PHE A 317 -17.04 -3.83 4.92
N GLY A 318 -17.92 -4.19 3.98
CA GLY A 318 -19.29 -3.67 3.90
C GLY A 318 -20.08 -3.92 5.18
N VAL A 319 -20.05 -5.16 5.69
CA VAL A 319 -20.67 -5.52 6.97
C VAL A 319 -20.09 -4.71 8.13
N LEU A 320 -18.76 -4.57 8.21
CA LEU A 320 -18.10 -3.78 9.25
C LEU A 320 -18.54 -2.31 9.23
N PHE A 321 -18.57 -1.68 8.04
CA PHE A 321 -19.00 -0.29 7.91
C PHE A 321 -20.50 -0.10 8.18
N LEU A 322 -21.33 -1.09 7.83
CA LEU A 322 -22.75 -1.09 8.16
C LEU A 322 -22.97 -1.04 9.67
N PHE A 323 -22.16 -1.75 10.47
CA PHE A 323 -22.27 -1.69 11.93
C PHE A 323 -22.03 -0.29 12.50
N PHE A 324 -21.14 0.52 11.92
CA PHE A 324 -20.90 1.88 12.39
C PHE A 324 -22.12 2.79 12.25
N ALA A 325 -22.97 2.57 11.26
CA ALA A 325 -24.22 3.29 11.09
C ALA A 325 -25.39 2.63 11.83
N ALA A 326 -25.49 1.29 11.75
CA ALA A 326 -26.63 0.53 12.24
C ALA A 326 -26.69 0.43 13.77
N ILE A 327 -25.55 0.29 14.46
CA ILE A 327 -25.52 0.14 15.93
C ILE A 327 -26.00 1.43 16.60
N PRO A 328 -25.41 2.62 16.36
CA PRO A 328 -25.89 3.85 17.00
C PRO A 328 -27.36 4.15 16.69
N TYR A 329 -27.81 3.86 15.47
CA TYR A 329 -29.20 4.09 15.06
C TYR A 329 -30.18 3.13 15.76
N SER A 330 -29.93 1.82 15.69
CA SER A 330 -30.87 0.79 16.19
C SER A 330 -30.91 0.78 17.72
N PHE A 331 -29.76 0.88 18.38
CA PHE A 331 -29.69 0.90 19.84
C PHE A 331 -30.19 2.22 20.42
N GLY A 332 -29.99 3.34 19.71
CA GLY A 332 -30.55 4.63 20.11
C GLY A 332 -32.08 4.70 19.98
N THR A 333 -32.64 4.12 18.90
CA THR A 333 -34.09 4.20 18.64
C THR A 333 -34.92 3.13 19.35
N GLN A 334 -34.48 1.86 19.33
CA GLN A 334 -35.25 0.73 19.88
C GLN A 334 -34.94 0.47 21.36
N TYR A 335 -33.67 0.58 21.74
CA TYR A 335 -33.20 0.27 23.10
C TYR A 335 -32.97 1.52 23.96
N HIS A 336 -33.14 2.70 23.37
CA HIS A 336 -32.93 4.01 24.03
C HIS A 336 -31.56 4.17 24.69
N PHE A 337 -30.52 3.59 24.08
CA PHE A 337 -29.16 3.71 24.58
C PHE A 337 -28.64 5.13 24.41
N ASP A 338 -27.92 5.62 25.42
CA ASP A 338 -27.16 6.86 25.27
C ASP A 338 -25.93 6.66 24.36
N ARG A 339 -25.24 7.75 24.04
CA ARG A 339 -24.05 7.74 23.17
C ARG A 339 -22.90 6.89 23.72
N ARG A 340 -22.79 6.79 25.05
CA ARG A 340 -21.73 6.01 25.72
C ARG A 340 -22.04 4.53 25.60
N GLN A 341 -23.27 4.15 25.94
CA GLN A 341 -23.78 2.78 25.86
C GLN A 341 -23.73 2.26 24.42
N SER A 342 -24.13 3.08 23.44
CA SER A 342 -24.03 2.72 22.01
C SER A 342 -22.59 2.47 21.57
N GLY A 343 -21.64 3.29 22.06
CA GLY A 343 -20.21 3.07 21.82
C GLY A 343 -19.70 1.77 22.44
N LEU A 344 -20.14 1.41 23.65
CA LEU A 344 -19.71 0.20 24.36
C LEU A 344 -20.08 -1.10 23.64
N VAL A 345 -21.13 -1.11 22.81
CA VAL A 345 -21.51 -2.29 22.01
C VAL A 345 -20.35 -2.77 21.13
N PHE A 346 -19.48 -1.86 20.66
CA PHE A 346 -18.32 -2.19 19.82
C PHE A 346 -17.20 -2.93 20.57
N ILE A 347 -17.30 -3.12 21.89
CA ILE A 347 -16.40 -4.03 22.64
C ILE A 347 -16.54 -5.47 22.11
N SER A 348 -17.74 -5.85 21.65
CA SER A 348 -17.97 -7.15 20.99
C SER A 348 -17.05 -7.34 19.78
N ASN A 349 -16.89 -6.31 18.94
CA ASN A 349 -15.97 -6.35 17.79
C ASN A 349 -14.51 -6.50 18.25
N VAL A 350 -14.10 -5.83 19.33
CA VAL A 350 -12.74 -5.98 19.90
C VAL A 350 -12.50 -7.42 20.37
N ILE A 351 -13.47 -8.02 21.06
CA ILE A 351 -13.40 -9.44 21.48
C ILE A 351 -13.32 -10.34 20.25
N GLY A 352 -14.14 -10.10 19.22
CA GLY A 352 -14.11 -10.85 17.96
C GLY A 352 -12.75 -10.77 17.25
N ILE A 353 -12.12 -9.59 17.23
CA ILE A 353 -10.78 -9.40 16.66
C ILE A 353 -9.73 -10.21 17.43
N ILE A 354 -9.78 -10.21 18.76
CA ILE A 354 -8.85 -10.98 19.60
C ILE A 354 -9.04 -12.49 19.36
N LEU A 355 -10.28 -12.99 19.38
CA LEU A 355 -10.57 -14.41 19.15
C LEU A 355 -10.21 -14.85 17.73
N GLY A 356 -10.52 -14.04 16.72
CA GLY A 356 -10.15 -14.31 15.33
C GLY A 356 -8.64 -14.34 15.14
N SER A 357 -7.94 -13.42 15.81
CA SER A 357 -6.48 -13.36 15.86
C SER A 357 -5.86 -14.60 16.50
N MET A 358 -6.37 -15.03 17.65
CA MET A 358 -5.93 -16.26 18.32
C MET A 358 -6.15 -17.49 17.42
N THR A 359 -7.32 -17.57 16.77
CA THR A 359 -7.66 -18.65 15.84
C THR A 359 -6.71 -18.68 14.65
N PHE A 360 -6.41 -17.52 14.06
CA PHE A 360 -5.42 -17.41 12.99
C PHE A 360 -4.04 -17.90 13.45
N GLY A 361 -3.56 -17.46 14.61
CA GLY A 361 -2.27 -17.88 15.15
C GLY A 361 -2.19 -19.39 15.42
N ILE A 362 -3.28 -20.01 15.89
CA ILE A 362 -3.37 -21.46 16.06
C ILE A 362 -3.28 -22.16 14.71
N ILE A 363 -4.04 -21.72 13.70
CA ILE A 363 -4.03 -22.33 12.36
C ILE A 363 -2.65 -22.17 11.69
N ASP A 364 -2.05 -20.98 11.78
CA ASP A 364 -0.74 -20.68 11.20
C ASP A 364 0.35 -21.60 11.80
N ARG A 365 0.36 -21.73 13.13
CA ARG A 365 1.35 -22.56 13.83
C ARG A 365 1.12 -24.06 13.65
N THR A 366 -0.14 -24.51 13.66
CA THR A 366 -0.46 -25.95 13.69
C THR A 366 -0.62 -26.57 12.30
N ILE A 367 -1.17 -25.83 11.34
CA ILE A 367 -1.45 -26.34 10.00
C ILE A 367 -0.44 -25.81 9.00
N TYR A 368 -0.31 -24.49 8.86
CA TYR A 368 0.53 -23.89 7.82
C TYR A 368 2.00 -24.22 8.03
N LYS A 369 2.56 -23.93 9.21
CA LYS A 369 3.98 -24.17 9.50
C LYS A 369 4.38 -25.64 9.39
N ARG A 370 3.57 -26.56 9.92
CA ARG A 370 3.82 -28.01 9.83
C ARG A 370 3.81 -28.50 8.37
N ARG A 371 2.83 -28.08 7.58
CA ARG A 371 2.74 -28.46 6.16
C ARG A 371 3.84 -27.83 5.33
N TYR A 372 4.23 -26.60 5.65
CA TYR A 372 5.38 -25.93 5.05
C TYR A 372 6.68 -26.69 5.31
N GLU A 373 6.97 -27.02 6.58
CA GLU A 373 8.17 -27.77 6.97
C GLU A 373 8.22 -29.15 6.30
N HIS A 374 7.07 -29.85 6.26
CA HIS A 374 6.97 -31.14 5.58
C HIS A 374 7.18 -31.05 4.07
N ALA A 375 6.62 -30.03 3.40
CA ALA A 375 6.81 -29.83 1.97
C ALA A 375 8.27 -29.52 1.63
N ILE A 376 8.92 -28.66 2.40
CA ILE A 376 10.35 -28.34 2.23
C ILE A 376 11.23 -29.57 2.50
N ALA A 377 10.95 -30.33 3.56
CA ALA A 377 11.69 -31.56 3.88
C ALA A 377 11.63 -32.60 2.73
N ASN A 378 10.52 -32.61 1.98
CA ASN A 378 10.32 -33.50 0.84
C ASN A 378 10.69 -32.86 -0.52
N GLY A 379 11.29 -31.66 -0.53
CA GLY A 379 11.65 -30.94 -1.76
C GLY A 379 10.44 -30.52 -2.62
N GLN A 380 9.25 -30.47 -2.05
CA GLN A 380 8.01 -30.11 -2.74
C GLN A 380 7.78 -28.60 -2.73
N LYS A 381 7.22 -28.07 -3.81
CA LYS A 381 6.76 -26.67 -3.85
C LYS A 381 5.55 -26.51 -2.92
N VAL A 382 5.59 -25.47 -2.11
CA VAL A 382 4.51 -25.15 -1.16
C VAL A 382 3.35 -24.51 -1.93
N PRO A 383 2.14 -25.09 -1.88
CA PRO A 383 0.96 -24.47 -2.48
C PRO A 383 0.59 -23.17 -1.76
N VAL A 384 0.31 -22.11 -2.54
CA VAL A 384 -0.08 -20.79 -2.01
C VAL A 384 -1.44 -20.83 -1.32
N GLU A 385 -2.28 -21.80 -1.70
CA GLU A 385 -3.62 -22.06 -1.20
C GLU A 385 -3.64 -22.45 0.27
N LEU A 386 -2.51 -22.91 0.84
CA LEU A 386 -2.42 -23.24 2.26
C LEU A 386 -2.73 -22.05 3.18
N ARG A 387 -2.54 -20.81 2.69
CA ARG A 387 -2.93 -19.60 3.44
C ARG A 387 -4.42 -19.33 3.42
N LEU A 388 -5.16 -19.92 2.49
CA LEU A 388 -6.61 -19.78 2.38
C LEU A 388 -7.34 -20.50 3.53
N ILE A 389 -6.70 -21.48 4.17
CA ILE A 389 -7.32 -22.29 5.23
C ILE A 389 -7.87 -21.42 6.37
N SER A 390 -7.12 -20.40 6.79
CA SER A 390 -7.58 -19.45 7.82
C SER A 390 -8.82 -18.67 7.36
N ALA A 391 -8.86 -18.27 6.09
CA ALA A 391 -10.01 -17.58 5.51
C ALA A 391 -11.23 -18.50 5.40
N MET A 392 -11.05 -19.80 5.10
CA MET A 392 -12.14 -20.78 5.06
C MET A 392 -12.81 -20.94 6.43
N VAL A 393 -12.03 -21.03 7.50
CA VAL A 393 -12.57 -21.08 8.87
C VAL A 393 -13.33 -19.80 9.20
N GLY A 394 -12.75 -18.63 8.88
CA GLY A 394 -13.40 -17.33 9.08
C GLY A 394 -14.71 -17.18 8.29
N SER A 395 -14.77 -17.74 7.08
CA SER A 395 -15.95 -17.65 6.21
C SER A 395 -17.19 -18.35 6.77
N LEU A 396 -17.01 -19.39 7.59
CA LEU A 396 -18.10 -20.08 8.28
C LEU A 396 -18.53 -19.33 9.55
N ALA A 397 -17.58 -18.70 10.24
CA ALA A 397 -17.86 -17.95 11.46
C ALA A 397 -18.68 -16.67 11.19
N LEU A 398 -18.47 -16.02 10.06
CA LEU A 398 -19.09 -14.73 9.75
C LEU A 398 -20.62 -14.79 9.63
N PRO A 399 -21.25 -15.72 8.89
CA PRO A 399 -22.70 -15.85 8.88
C PRO A 399 -23.26 -16.13 10.28
N VAL A 400 -22.59 -16.98 11.07
CA VAL A 400 -23.00 -17.30 12.44
C VAL A 400 -22.99 -16.04 13.30
N SER A 401 -21.96 -15.18 13.18
CA SER A 401 -21.87 -13.92 13.93
C SER A 401 -22.84 -12.82 13.46
N LEU A 402 -23.61 -13.04 12.39
CA LEU A 402 -24.64 -12.07 11.97
C LEU A 402 -26.01 -12.38 12.58
N PHE A 403 -26.22 -13.62 13.07
CA PHE A 403 -27.48 -14.03 13.72
C PHE A 403 -27.46 -13.86 15.24
N TRP A 404 -26.27 -13.70 15.83
CA TRP A 404 -25.99 -13.61 17.26
C TRP A 404 -25.06 -12.45 17.52
#